data_AF-G3AUM7-F1
#
_entry.id   AF-G3AUM7-F1
#
_cell.length_a   1.000
_cell.length_b   1.000
_cell.length_c   1.000
_cell.angle_alpha   90.00
_cell.angle_beta   90.00
_cell.angle_gamma   90.00
#
_symmetry.space_group_name_H-M   'P 1'
#
loop_
_entity.id
_entity.type
_entity.pdbx_description
1 polymer ?
#
loop_
_entity_poly.entity_id
_entity_poly.type
_entity_poly.pdbx_seq_one_letter_code
_entity_poly.pdbx_strand_id
1 'polypeptide(L)'
;MEPTSSLKYVNSHFYLLYNDLFYNKIISVFGEDIIGILVKILPWLKPYIKSLDTFRYDARMVVASRLGLVDNGVSEVGNPLNCMFVKDSWKYVYSVLKNKRLYAEYSDYRIDEPSNYVYNHFVEINRTYLLSYSKAIWLPPGNYNLNIGLAVKHGSGLGTTKFEIKYANEDGKVVVQTFYPPTNINEILPKNQFCFLKIGEFKVPPIQPKRADLEGRVQLLPKLRKVQLTMEEIGLYLKSGFSIYFIDISQPTLLYNDYDLMYYTVKETNYKYFVNILLKNLYKALNFVQNGGCPDDPNIQCVPNYYGGGDPFVISNRYHKLQDCTGDSELSQDSVSLPGTFSGYDEKLLMKYADFYYNSKFKKRYFKFTTIYQRRQFINRFGDFEMDWNDSNEEEGDSKSPEALTHVRRCSYDKEGLKWKIPIVGEL
;
A
#
# COMPACT_ATOMS: atom_id res chain seq x y z
N MET A 1 -5.93 14.34 -13.03
CA MET A 1 -6.88 15.27 -12.42
C MET A 1 -7.80 14.49 -11.50
N GLU A 2 -7.77 14.80 -10.21
CA GLU A 2 -8.77 14.32 -9.26
C GLU A 2 -10.05 15.14 -9.42
N PRO A 3 -11.24 14.55 -9.28
CA PRO A 3 -12.46 15.35 -9.20
C PRO A 3 -12.46 16.08 -7.86
N THR A 4 -11.91 17.29 -7.82
CA THR A 4 -11.99 18.24 -6.70
C THR A 4 -13.34 18.97 -6.78
N SER A 5 -14.44 18.24 -6.65
CA SER A 5 -15.76 18.86 -6.56
C SER A 5 -16.18 18.95 -5.10
N SER A 6 -16.21 20.17 -4.56
CA SER A 6 -16.74 20.47 -3.22
C SER A 6 -18.22 20.09 -3.07
N LEU A 7 -18.93 19.86 -4.18
CA LEU A 7 -20.34 19.47 -4.22
C LEU A 7 -20.62 18.12 -3.55
N LYS A 8 -19.61 17.24 -3.45
CA LYS A 8 -19.72 15.96 -2.74
C LYS A 8 -20.04 16.13 -1.25
N TYR A 9 -19.72 17.28 -0.66
CA TYR A 9 -19.99 17.59 0.75
C TYR A 9 -21.36 18.22 0.98
N VAL A 10 -22.09 18.57 -0.09
CA VAL A 10 -23.35 19.34 0.00
C VAL A 10 -24.56 18.43 -0.12
N ASN A 11 -24.50 17.37 -0.93
CA ASN A 11 -25.63 16.48 -1.17
C ASN A 11 -25.17 15.03 -1.35
N SER A 12 -25.88 14.11 -0.71
CA SER A 12 -25.68 12.66 -0.84
C SER A 12 -25.87 12.14 -2.27
N HIS A 13 -26.61 12.83 -3.13
CA HIS A 13 -26.70 12.50 -4.56
C HIS A 13 -25.38 12.75 -5.30
N PHE A 14 -24.70 13.88 -5.04
CA PHE A 14 -23.37 14.12 -5.60
C PHE A 14 -22.32 13.18 -5.02
N TYR A 15 -22.47 12.79 -3.75
CA TYR A 15 -21.61 11.78 -3.15
C TYR A 15 -21.74 10.40 -3.83
N LEU A 16 -22.97 9.98 -4.17
CA LEU A 16 -23.23 8.77 -4.94
C LEU A 16 -22.60 8.83 -6.34
N LEU A 17 -22.87 9.90 -7.09
CA LEU A 17 -22.27 10.12 -8.41
C LEU A 17 -20.74 10.10 -8.34
N TYR A 18 -20.16 10.72 -7.32
CA TYR A 18 -18.72 10.71 -7.10
C TYR A 18 -18.17 9.29 -6.89
N ASN A 19 -18.87 8.44 -6.14
CA ASN A 19 -18.50 7.04 -5.98
C ASN A 19 -18.62 6.25 -7.30
N ASP A 20 -19.72 6.43 -8.05
CA ASP A 20 -19.93 5.72 -9.33
C ASP A 20 -18.93 6.16 -10.41
N LEU A 21 -18.47 7.41 -10.38
CA LEU A 21 -17.38 7.87 -11.24
C LEU A 21 -16.09 7.07 -11.04
N PHE A 22 -15.81 6.56 -9.83
CA PHE A 22 -14.64 5.70 -9.61
C PHE A 22 -14.79 4.34 -10.27
N TYR A 23 -16.00 3.78 -10.34
CA TYR A 23 -16.24 2.55 -11.10
C TYR A 23 -15.90 2.74 -12.59
N ASN A 24 -16.42 3.81 -13.20
CA ASN A 24 -16.11 4.16 -14.59
C ASN A 24 -14.61 4.42 -14.79
N LYS A 25 -13.94 5.01 -13.79
CA LYS A 25 -12.49 5.23 -13.80
C LYS A 25 -11.70 3.93 -13.71
N ILE A 26 -12.17 2.93 -12.95
CA ILE A 26 -11.54 1.59 -12.92
C ILE A 26 -11.57 0.98 -14.32
N ILE A 27 -12.74 0.95 -14.97
CA ILE A 27 -12.88 0.38 -16.32
C ILE A 27 -12.02 1.14 -17.34
N SER A 28 -12.03 2.47 -17.29
CA SER A 28 -11.28 3.28 -18.25
C SER A 28 -9.77 3.10 -18.12
N VAL A 29 -9.25 2.96 -16.90
CA VAL A 29 -7.81 2.85 -16.61
C VAL A 29 -7.29 1.42 -16.70
N PHE A 30 -8.02 0.43 -16.18
CA PHE A 30 -7.55 -0.95 -16.08
C PHE A 30 -8.09 -1.88 -17.18
N GLY A 31 -9.17 -1.49 -17.87
CA GLY A 31 -9.89 -2.34 -18.82
C GLY A 31 -11.04 -3.10 -18.16
N GLU A 32 -11.86 -3.77 -18.95
CA GLU A 32 -13.03 -4.54 -18.46
C GLU A 32 -12.63 -5.84 -17.76
N ASP A 33 -11.48 -6.44 -18.13
CA ASP A 33 -10.96 -7.70 -17.56
C ASP A 33 -10.74 -7.62 -16.04
N ILE A 34 -10.53 -6.40 -15.51
CA ILE A 34 -10.37 -6.19 -14.06
C ILE A 34 -11.60 -6.61 -13.27
N ILE A 35 -12.80 -6.57 -13.87
CA ILE A 35 -14.04 -6.94 -13.21
C ILE A 35 -14.01 -8.43 -12.82
N GLY A 36 -13.58 -9.30 -13.73
CA GLY A 36 -13.42 -10.73 -13.44
C GLY A 36 -12.41 -11.01 -12.32
N ILE A 37 -11.34 -10.22 -12.27
CA ILE A 37 -10.33 -10.30 -11.20
C ILE A 37 -10.90 -9.83 -9.87
N LEU A 38 -11.66 -8.73 -9.87
CA LEU A 38 -12.31 -8.21 -8.66
C LEU A 38 -13.24 -9.25 -8.05
N VAL A 39 -14.02 -9.96 -8.88
CA VAL A 39 -14.90 -11.05 -8.41
C VAL A 39 -14.11 -12.16 -7.72
N LYS A 40 -12.99 -12.59 -8.29
CA LYS A 40 -12.14 -13.64 -7.69
C LYS A 40 -11.54 -13.23 -6.35
N ILE A 41 -11.15 -11.97 -6.19
CA ILE A 41 -10.52 -11.47 -4.95
C ILE A 41 -11.54 -10.95 -3.92
N LEU A 42 -12.84 -11.00 -4.19
CA LEU A 42 -13.90 -10.53 -3.27
C LEU A 42 -13.73 -11.03 -1.83
N PRO A 43 -13.36 -12.30 -1.56
CA PRO A 43 -13.18 -12.81 -0.20
C PRO A 43 -12.12 -12.06 0.62
N TRP A 44 -11.11 -11.46 -0.01
CA TRP A 44 -10.09 -10.65 0.66
C TRP A 44 -10.36 -9.15 0.57
N LEU A 45 -11.01 -8.71 -0.51
CA LEU A 45 -11.37 -7.31 -0.72
C LEU A 45 -12.41 -6.85 0.31
N LYS A 46 -13.47 -7.64 0.52
CA LYS A 46 -14.55 -7.30 1.46
C LYS A 46 -14.03 -7.07 2.90
N PRO A 47 -13.27 -8.00 3.53
CA PRO A 47 -12.74 -7.77 4.88
C PRO A 47 -11.82 -6.56 4.97
N TYR A 48 -10.96 -6.32 3.98
CA TYR A 48 -10.12 -5.13 3.96
C TYR A 48 -10.96 -3.85 3.91
N ILE A 49 -11.93 -3.76 3.00
CA ILE A 49 -12.78 -2.58 2.90
C ILE A 49 -13.64 -2.41 4.16
N LYS A 50 -14.19 -3.50 4.71
CA LYS A 50 -14.93 -3.49 5.98
C LYS A 50 -14.07 -2.96 7.13
N SER A 51 -12.79 -3.31 7.21
CA SER A 51 -11.87 -2.76 8.24
C SER A 51 -11.75 -1.23 8.21
N LEU A 52 -11.96 -0.60 7.06
CA LEU A 52 -11.88 0.86 6.93
C LEU A 52 -13.09 1.58 7.58
N ASP A 53 -14.16 0.86 7.96
CA ASP A 53 -15.34 1.45 8.60
C ASP A 53 -15.03 2.14 9.93
N THR A 54 -13.89 1.84 10.58
CA THR A 54 -13.45 2.51 11.81
C THR A 54 -13.41 4.04 11.71
N PHE A 55 -13.23 4.60 10.51
CA PHE A 55 -13.21 6.04 10.29
C PHE A 55 -14.17 6.52 9.20
N ARG A 56 -14.83 5.62 8.45
CA ARG A 56 -15.70 6.00 7.31
C ARG A 56 -17.13 5.44 7.38
N TYR A 57 -17.50 4.78 8.48
CA TYR A 57 -18.79 4.12 8.63
C TYR A 57 -19.97 4.98 8.18
N ASP A 58 -20.07 6.21 8.68
CA ASP A 58 -21.18 7.12 8.38
C ASP A 58 -21.27 7.42 6.88
N ALA A 59 -20.14 7.75 6.26
CA ALA A 59 -20.08 8.08 4.84
C ALA A 59 -20.50 6.89 3.95
N ARG A 60 -20.11 5.67 4.34
CA ARG A 60 -20.50 4.44 3.65
C ARG A 60 -22.00 4.16 3.83
N MET A 61 -22.53 4.31 5.04
CA MET A 61 -23.93 4.03 5.35
C MET A 61 -24.91 4.92 4.58
N VAL A 62 -24.53 6.17 4.26
CA VAL A 62 -25.30 7.05 3.36
C VAL A 62 -25.48 6.43 1.97
N VAL A 63 -24.44 5.77 1.43
CA VAL A 63 -24.49 5.12 0.11
C VAL A 63 -25.25 3.80 0.18
N ALA A 64 -24.93 2.97 1.18
CA ALA A 64 -25.53 1.65 1.33
C ALA A 64 -27.04 1.73 1.55
N SER A 65 -27.51 2.66 2.40
CA SER A 65 -28.94 2.86 2.68
C SER A 65 -29.71 3.33 1.45
N ARG A 66 -29.16 4.28 0.67
CA ARG A 66 -29.81 4.77 -0.55
C ARG A 66 -29.88 3.74 -1.67
N LEU A 67 -28.88 2.88 -1.77
CA LEU A 67 -28.82 1.84 -2.80
C LEU A 67 -29.49 0.52 -2.38
N GLY A 68 -29.97 0.42 -1.13
CA GLY A 68 -30.57 -0.80 -0.59
C GLY A 68 -29.62 -1.99 -0.59
N LEU A 69 -28.33 -1.76 -0.34
CA LEU A 69 -27.31 -2.82 -0.39
C LEU A 69 -27.40 -3.70 0.86
N VAL A 70 -27.26 -5.01 0.66
CA VAL A 70 -27.27 -6.00 1.74
C VAL A 70 -25.87 -6.61 1.88
N ASP A 71 -25.46 -6.90 3.12
CA ASP A 71 -24.24 -7.65 3.43
C ASP A 71 -24.49 -9.15 3.26
N ASN A 72 -24.74 -9.58 2.02
CA ASN A 72 -24.84 -11.00 1.75
C ASN A 72 -23.44 -11.58 1.51
N GLY A 73 -23.15 -12.69 2.20
CA GLY A 73 -22.10 -13.63 1.79
C GLY A 73 -22.37 -14.04 0.35
N VAL A 74 -21.35 -13.88 -0.51
CA VAL A 74 -21.33 -14.08 -1.98
C VAL A 74 -22.63 -14.71 -2.52
N SER A 75 -23.66 -13.90 -2.79
CA SER A 75 -24.93 -14.46 -3.31
C SER A 75 -24.74 -14.92 -4.75
N GLU A 76 -25.18 -16.15 -5.05
CA GLU A 76 -25.09 -16.80 -6.35
C GLU A 76 -26.08 -16.25 -7.39
N VAL A 77 -26.96 -15.32 -7.01
CA VAL A 77 -28.01 -14.78 -7.89
C VAL A 77 -27.82 -13.27 -8.05
N GLY A 78 -27.08 -12.85 -9.08
CA GLY A 78 -26.89 -11.46 -9.47
C GLY A 78 -25.44 -11.03 -9.70
N ASN A 79 -25.21 -9.73 -9.91
CA ASN A 79 -23.85 -9.18 -10.03
C ASN A 79 -23.16 -9.24 -8.64
N PRO A 80 -22.10 -10.05 -8.47
CA PRO A 80 -21.46 -10.27 -7.16
C PRO A 80 -20.78 -9.02 -6.58
N LEU A 81 -20.59 -7.98 -7.40
CA LEU A 81 -20.06 -6.69 -6.98
C LEU A 81 -21.15 -5.75 -6.42
N ASN A 82 -22.44 -6.10 -6.58
CA ASN A 82 -23.58 -5.33 -6.07
C ASN A 82 -23.88 -5.64 -4.60
N CYS A 83 -22.89 -5.47 -3.73
CA CYS A 83 -23.00 -5.73 -2.30
C CYS A 83 -22.38 -4.60 -1.47
N MET A 84 -22.66 -4.61 -0.16
CA MET A 84 -21.96 -3.75 0.80
C MET A 84 -20.44 -3.99 0.74
N PHE A 85 -19.66 -2.95 1.07
CA PHE A 85 -18.19 -2.93 1.07
C PHE A 85 -17.51 -3.04 -0.30
N VAL A 86 -18.27 -3.06 -1.40
CA VAL A 86 -17.72 -3.02 -2.76
C VAL A 86 -18.37 -1.89 -3.53
N LYS A 87 -19.67 -1.98 -3.80
CA LYS A 87 -20.39 -0.97 -4.59
C LYS A 87 -20.46 0.39 -3.90
N ASP A 88 -20.50 0.41 -2.58
CA ASP A 88 -20.49 1.63 -1.78
C ASP A 88 -19.09 2.25 -1.59
N SER A 89 -18.04 1.61 -2.14
CA SER A 89 -16.65 1.87 -1.75
C SER A 89 -15.67 1.89 -2.94
N TRP A 90 -16.15 2.21 -4.15
CA TRP A 90 -15.35 2.19 -5.38
C TRP A 90 -14.10 3.06 -5.32
N LYS A 91 -14.13 4.17 -4.57
CA LYS A 91 -12.95 5.02 -4.32
C LYS A 91 -11.78 4.22 -3.74
N TYR A 92 -12.05 3.40 -2.72
CA TYR A 92 -11.02 2.61 -2.03
C TYR A 92 -10.57 1.43 -2.87
N VAL A 93 -11.48 0.80 -3.61
CA VAL A 93 -11.16 -0.26 -4.58
C VAL A 93 -10.22 0.29 -5.66
N TYR A 94 -10.54 1.45 -6.25
CA TYR A 94 -9.68 2.12 -7.21
C TYR A 94 -8.29 2.44 -6.61
N SER A 95 -8.25 2.86 -5.34
CA SER A 95 -7.00 3.16 -4.65
C SER A 95 -6.09 1.94 -4.46
N VAL A 96 -6.65 0.81 -4.06
CA VAL A 96 -5.92 -0.47 -3.95
C VAL A 96 -5.44 -0.95 -5.31
N LEU A 97 -6.21 -0.72 -6.38
CA LEU A 97 -5.77 -1.14 -7.70
C LEU A 97 -4.64 -0.26 -8.25
N LYS A 98 -4.70 1.05 -8.01
CA LYS A 98 -3.78 2.03 -8.60
C LYS A 98 -2.46 2.14 -7.84
N ASN A 99 -2.48 2.04 -6.51
CA ASN A 99 -1.30 2.00 -5.66
C ASN A 99 -0.94 0.55 -5.35
N LYS A 100 0.33 0.19 -5.29
CA LYS A 100 0.78 -1.17 -4.94
C LYS A 100 1.74 -1.12 -3.77
N ARG A 101 1.42 -1.85 -2.71
CA ARG A 101 2.33 -2.06 -1.58
C ARG A 101 2.85 -3.49 -1.61
N LEU A 102 4.16 -3.62 -1.77
CA LEU A 102 4.85 -4.88 -1.84
C LEU A 102 5.40 -5.21 -0.45
N TYR A 103 4.83 -6.24 0.15
CA TYR A 103 5.27 -6.73 1.45
C TYR A 103 6.34 -7.80 1.29
N ALA A 104 7.17 -7.93 2.31
CA ALA A 104 8.19 -8.97 2.36
C ALA A 104 7.57 -10.38 2.38
N GLU A 105 8.06 -11.23 1.48
CA GLU A 105 7.81 -12.68 1.45
C GLU A 105 9.11 -13.43 1.16
N TYR A 106 9.28 -14.60 1.77
CA TYR A 106 10.48 -15.43 1.60
C TYR A 106 10.79 -15.75 0.13
N SER A 107 9.77 -15.91 -0.72
CA SER A 107 9.94 -16.21 -2.14
C SER A 107 10.62 -15.09 -2.93
N ASP A 108 10.53 -13.87 -2.43
CA ASP A 108 10.87 -12.68 -3.21
C ASP A 108 12.33 -12.24 -2.97
N TYR A 109 12.97 -12.78 -1.92
CA TYR A 109 14.33 -12.43 -1.51
C TYR A 109 15.30 -13.59 -1.78
N ARG A 110 16.49 -13.25 -2.27
CA ARG A 110 17.65 -14.13 -2.36
C ARG A 110 18.77 -13.55 -1.49
N ILE A 111 19.23 -14.35 -0.53
CA ILE A 111 20.23 -13.97 0.49
C ILE A 111 21.26 -15.10 0.56
N ASP A 112 22.54 -14.75 0.78
CA ASP A 112 23.67 -15.72 0.78
C ASP A 112 23.61 -16.78 1.88
N GLU A 113 23.13 -16.42 3.07
CA GLU A 113 22.99 -17.34 4.20
C GLU A 113 21.55 -17.35 4.71
N PRO A 114 20.88 -18.51 4.82
CA PRO A 114 19.52 -18.63 5.35
C PRO A 114 19.51 -18.58 6.89
N SER A 115 20.17 -17.59 7.49
CA SER A 115 19.85 -17.23 8.88
C SER A 115 18.59 -16.35 8.90
N ASN A 116 17.89 -16.27 10.04
CA ASN A 116 16.53 -15.76 10.22
C ASN A 116 16.30 -14.28 9.80
N TYR A 117 16.50 -13.92 8.54
CA TYR A 117 16.41 -12.56 8.02
C TYR A 117 15.00 -12.19 7.59
N VAL A 118 14.14 -13.15 7.25
CA VAL A 118 12.76 -12.87 6.85
C VAL A 118 11.83 -13.29 7.99
N TYR A 119 11.33 -12.34 8.77
CA TYR A 119 10.21 -12.64 9.66
C TYR A 119 8.92 -12.66 8.81
N ASN A 120 7.87 -13.35 9.28
CA ASN A 120 6.61 -13.53 8.52
C ASN A 120 6.03 -12.22 7.91
N HIS A 121 6.40 -11.05 8.44
CA HIS A 121 5.89 -9.74 8.03
C HIS A 121 6.93 -8.71 7.58
N PHE A 122 8.22 -8.90 7.83
CA PHE A 122 9.28 -7.94 7.49
C PHE A 122 10.62 -8.64 7.28
N VAL A 123 11.52 -8.03 6.51
CA VAL A 123 12.90 -8.51 6.37
C VAL A 123 13.79 -7.70 7.28
N GLU A 124 14.53 -8.34 8.17
CA GLU A 124 15.66 -7.76 8.89
C GLU A 124 16.95 -8.18 8.21
N ILE A 125 17.80 -7.22 7.85
CA ILE A 125 19.10 -7.49 7.23
C ILE A 125 20.16 -7.29 8.30
N ASN A 126 20.61 -8.38 8.93
CA ASN A 126 21.64 -8.30 9.98
C ASN A 126 23.06 -8.44 9.43
N ARG A 127 23.34 -9.41 8.55
CA ARG A 127 24.70 -9.68 8.01
C ARG A 127 24.64 -10.38 6.66
N THR A 128 24.55 -9.65 5.56
CA THR A 128 24.45 -10.27 4.23
C THR A 128 25.37 -9.59 3.23
N TYR A 129 26.00 -10.34 2.33
CA TYR A 129 26.78 -9.79 1.21
C TYR A 129 25.90 -9.60 -0.03
N LEU A 130 25.03 -10.56 -0.32
CA LEU A 130 24.04 -10.53 -1.38
C LEU A 130 22.66 -10.29 -0.77
N LEU A 131 22.01 -9.26 -1.29
CA LEU A 131 20.59 -9.02 -1.10
C LEU A 131 20.02 -8.72 -2.47
N SER A 132 19.19 -9.63 -2.97
CA SER A 132 18.40 -9.41 -4.18
C SER A 132 16.94 -9.62 -3.85
N TYR A 133 16.10 -8.69 -4.26
CA TYR A 133 14.66 -8.78 -4.20
C TYR A 133 14.10 -8.55 -5.59
N SER A 134 13.16 -9.38 -6.03
CA SER A 134 12.53 -9.24 -7.34
C SER A 134 11.04 -9.55 -7.25
N LYS A 135 10.21 -8.65 -7.76
CA LYS A 135 8.75 -8.86 -7.83
C LYS A 135 8.13 -8.28 -9.08
N ALA A 136 7.25 -9.05 -9.71
CA ALA A 136 6.52 -8.64 -10.91
C ALA A 136 5.09 -8.19 -10.56
N ILE A 137 4.70 -7.03 -11.06
CA ILE A 137 3.39 -6.42 -10.82
C ILE A 137 2.80 -5.82 -12.08
N TRP A 138 1.47 -5.69 -12.11
CA TRP A 138 0.77 -5.01 -13.18
C TRP A 138 0.41 -3.58 -12.76
N LEU A 139 0.87 -2.60 -13.55
CA LEU A 139 0.62 -1.19 -13.32
C LEU A 139 -0.06 -0.55 -14.53
N PRO A 140 -1.09 0.27 -14.32
CA PRO A 140 -1.63 1.11 -15.38
C PRO A 140 -0.68 2.27 -15.71
N PRO A 141 -0.80 2.85 -16.91
CA PRO A 141 -0.02 4.03 -17.30
C PRO A 141 -0.17 5.21 -16.33
N GLY A 142 0.91 5.95 -16.13
CA GLY A 142 0.93 7.12 -15.27
C GLY A 142 2.28 7.37 -14.61
N ASN A 143 2.32 8.42 -13.78
CA ASN A 143 3.45 8.74 -12.93
C ASN A 143 3.29 8.05 -11.57
N TYR A 144 4.40 7.64 -10.97
CA TYR A 144 4.46 6.92 -9.71
C TYR A 144 5.65 7.36 -8.88
N ASN A 145 5.46 7.35 -7.55
CA ASN A 145 6.54 7.48 -6.59
C ASN A 145 6.92 6.07 -6.11
N LEU A 146 8.21 5.80 -6.06
CA LEU A 146 8.78 4.63 -5.41
C LEU A 146 9.23 5.03 -4.01
N ASN A 147 8.60 4.46 -3.00
CA ASN A 147 8.90 4.71 -1.60
C ASN A 147 9.21 3.41 -0.87
N ILE A 148 9.91 3.50 0.27
CA ILE A 148 10.23 2.34 1.11
C ILE A 148 9.94 2.66 2.58
N GLY A 149 9.25 1.73 3.24
CA GLY A 149 9.04 1.73 4.69
C GLY A 149 10.09 0.85 5.35
N LEU A 150 11.01 1.46 6.10
CA LEU A 150 12.13 0.76 6.73
C LEU A 150 12.41 1.29 8.14
N ALA A 151 13.16 0.53 8.94
CA ALA A 151 13.72 1.01 10.20
C ALA A 151 15.23 0.75 10.22
N VAL A 152 16.01 1.76 10.56
CA VAL A 152 17.47 1.66 10.59
C VAL A 152 17.94 1.43 12.02
N LYS A 153 18.66 0.33 12.29
CA LYS A 153 19.35 0.08 13.56
C LYS A 153 20.79 0.61 13.54
N HIS A 154 21.57 0.18 12.55
CA HIS A 154 22.99 0.55 12.39
C HIS A 154 23.27 1.25 11.07
N GLY A 155 22.45 1.02 10.04
CA GLY A 155 22.45 1.82 8.80
C GLY A 155 23.61 1.55 7.85
N SER A 156 24.28 0.41 7.95
CA SER A 156 25.31 0.06 6.95
C SER A 156 24.68 -0.66 5.75
N GLY A 157 24.75 -0.05 4.55
CA GLY A 157 24.38 -0.68 3.28
C GLY A 157 23.29 0.02 2.46
N LEU A 158 22.42 0.86 3.05
CA LEU A 158 21.30 1.45 2.29
C LEU A 158 21.75 2.40 1.17
N GLY A 159 22.83 3.15 1.39
CA GLY A 159 23.42 4.04 0.37
C GLY A 159 24.00 3.31 -0.85
N THR A 160 24.18 2.00 -0.79
CA THR A 160 24.71 1.16 -1.89
C THR A 160 23.66 0.22 -2.48
N THR A 161 22.40 0.35 -2.03
CA THR A 161 21.27 -0.40 -2.56
C THR A 161 20.76 0.24 -3.85
N LYS A 162 20.67 -0.55 -4.91
CA LYS A 162 20.12 -0.17 -6.20
C LYS A 162 18.67 -0.62 -6.30
N PHE A 163 17.80 0.25 -6.77
CA PHE A 163 16.42 -0.07 -7.13
C PHE A 163 16.26 0.08 -8.64
N GLU A 164 15.78 -0.96 -9.32
CA GLU A 164 15.49 -0.93 -10.75
C GLU A 164 14.03 -1.25 -11.03
N ILE A 165 13.48 -0.52 -11.99
CA ILE A 165 12.14 -0.76 -12.53
C ILE A 165 12.32 -1.16 -13.99
N LYS A 166 11.93 -2.40 -14.31
CA LYS A 166 12.05 -3.01 -15.63
C LYS A 166 10.67 -3.19 -16.25
N TYR A 167 10.48 -2.75 -17.49
CA TYR A 167 9.26 -3.00 -18.26
C TYR A 167 9.56 -3.12 -19.75
N ALA A 168 8.73 -3.86 -20.47
CA ALA A 168 8.84 -3.97 -21.92
C ALA A 168 8.24 -2.72 -22.61
N ASN A 169 9.02 -2.08 -23.48
CA ASN A 169 8.56 -1.05 -24.40
C ASN A 169 7.70 -1.64 -25.53
N GLU A 170 7.10 -0.76 -26.34
CA GLU A 170 6.26 -1.13 -27.48
C GLU A 170 6.99 -2.03 -28.51
N ASP A 171 8.30 -1.81 -28.66
CA ASP A 171 9.19 -2.62 -29.50
C ASP A 171 9.64 -3.94 -28.85
N GLY A 172 9.14 -4.28 -27.66
CA GLY A 172 9.56 -5.46 -26.89
C GLY A 172 10.92 -5.31 -26.20
N LYS A 173 11.61 -4.18 -26.36
CA LYS A 173 12.86 -3.89 -25.65
C LYS A 173 12.60 -3.63 -24.16
N VAL A 174 13.42 -4.19 -23.29
CA VAL A 174 13.35 -3.95 -21.84
C VAL A 174 13.92 -2.56 -21.54
N VAL A 175 13.09 -1.68 -20.99
CA VAL A 175 13.54 -0.41 -20.41
C VAL A 175 13.80 -0.61 -18.94
N VAL A 176 14.95 -0.13 -18.48
CA VAL A 176 15.38 -0.18 -17.08
C VAL A 176 15.53 1.25 -16.58
N GLN A 177 14.78 1.60 -15.53
CA GLN A 177 14.95 2.85 -14.79
C GLN A 177 15.61 2.52 -13.45
N THR A 178 16.74 3.17 -13.15
CA THR A 178 17.56 2.87 -11.97
C THR A 178 17.51 4.04 -10.99
N PHE A 179 17.37 3.73 -9.71
CA PHE A 179 17.36 4.69 -8.60
C PHE A 179 18.35 4.26 -7.52
N TYR A 180 19.05 5.23 -6.96
CA TYR A 180 19.96 5.06 -5.84
C TYR A 180 19.55 6.01 -4.72
N PRO A 181 19.46 5.54 -3.46
CA PRO A 181 19.41 6.43 -2.32
C PRO A 181 20.64 7.35 -2.28
N PRO A 182 20.55 8.54 -1.65
CA PRO A 182 21.72 9.39 -1.43
C PRO A 182 22.84 8.63 -0.70
N THR A 183 24.10 8.87 -1.05
CA THR A 183 25.25 8.18 -0.42
C THR A 183 25.29 8.37 1.10
N ASN A 184 24.89 9.56 1.56
CA ASN A 184 24.90 9.92 2.98
C ASN A 184 23.59 9.53 3.70
N ILE A 185 22.71 8.75 3.07
CA ILE A 185 21.40 8.39 3.63
C ILE A 185 21.51 7.72 5.01
N ASN A 186 22.60 6.99 5.23
CA ASN A 186 22.90 6.28 6.47
C ASN A 186 23.11 7.23 7.67
N GLU A 187 23.61 8.44 7.42
CA GLU A 187 23.81 9.47 8.45
C GLU A 187 22.55 10.31 8.67
N ILE A 188 21.73 10.45 7.62
CA ILE A 188 20.54 11.29 7.63
C ILE A 188 19.36 10.58 8.31
N LEU A 189 19.22 9.27 8.11
CA LEU A 189 18.08 8.52 8.63
C LEU A 189 18.16 8.34 10.16
N PRO A 190 17.05 8.56 10.89
CA PRO A 190 17.01 8.37 12.32
C PRO A 190 17.16 6.88 12.67
N LYS A 191 17.95 6.61 13.71
CA LYS A 191 18.17 5.25 14.23
C LYS A 191 17.02 4.81 15.13
N ASN A 192 16.69 3.52 15.09
CA ASN A 192 15.64 2.86 15.85
C ASN A 192 14.26 3.52 15.70
N GLN A 193 13.95 4.00 14.50
CA GLN A 193 12.66 4.60 14.16
C GLN A 193 12.20 4.10 12.79
N PHE A 194 10.89 3.99 12.61
CA PHE A 194 10.30 3.75 11.30
C PHE A 194 10.46 4.99 10.43
N CYS A 195 10.96 4.81 9.22
CA CYS A 195 11.16 5.82 8.21
C CYS A 195 10.42 5.42 6.94
N PHE A 196 9.64 6.36 6.39
CA PHE A 196 9.08 6.23 5.05
C PHE A 196 9.82 7.15 4.10
N LEU A 197 10.73 6.57 3.31
CA LEU A 197 11.68 7.25 2.46
C LEU A 197 11.22 7.24 0.99
N LYS A 198 11.28 8.40 0.33
CA LYS A 198 11.15 8.51 -1.12
C LYS A 198 12.46 8.09 -1.78
N ILE A 199 12.41 7.09 -2.66
CA ILE A 199 13.56 6.62 -3.44
C ILE A 199 13.63 7.37 -4.76
N GLY A 200 12.49 7.51 -5.46
CA GLY A 200 12.48 8.16 -6.76
C GLY A 200 11.08 8.26 -7.37
N GLU A 201 11.04 8.88 -8.55
CA GLU A 201 9.84 9.03 -9.36
C GLU A 201 10.04 8.38 -10.71
N PHE A 202 9.02 7.67 -11.19
CA PHE A 202 9.07 7.00 -12.49
C PHE A 202 7.75 7.14 -13.24
N LYS A 203 7.82 6.98 -14.56
CA LYS A 203 6.66 7.05 -15.45
C LYS A 203 6.50 5.76 -16.23
N VAL A 204 5.29 5.22 -16.20
CA VAL A 204 4.85 4.09 -17.02
C VAL A 204 4.11 4.65 -18.23
N PRO A 205 4.63 4.50 -19.46
CA PRO A 205 3.99 5.05 -20.65
C PRO A 205 2.70 4.30 -21.01
N PRO A 206 1.72 4.95 -21.68
CA PRO A 206 0.57 4.25 -22.23
C PRO A 206 1.01 3.20 -23.24
N ILE A 207 0.26 2.09 -23.36
CA ILE A 207 0.42 1.14 -24.46
C ILE A 207 -0.35 1.72 -25.63
N GLN A 208 0.34 2.11 -26.70
CA GLN A 208 -0.36 2.38 -27.96
C GLN A 208 -0.89 1.04 -28.51
N PRO A 209 -2.16 0.96 -28.92
CA PRO A 209 -2.65 -0.23 -29.57
C PRO A 209 -1.84 -0.44 -30.85
N LYS A 210 -1.08 -1.54 -30.92
CA LYS A 210 -0.53 -1.99 -32.20
C LYS A 210 -1.72 -2.18 -33.14
N ARG A 211 -1.64 -1.57 -34.33
CA ARG A 211 -2.66 -1.73 -35.38
C ARG A 211 -2.98 -3.22 -35.51
N ALA A 212 -4.27 -3.54 -35.47
CA ALA A 212 -4.79 -4.89 -35.56
C ALA A 212 -4.01 -5.71 -36.58
N ASP A 213 -3.48 -6.85 -36.15
CA ASP A 213 -3.06 -7.88 -37.09
C ASP A 213 -4.25 -8.23 -37.99
N LEU A 214 -3.98 -8.44 -39.27
CA LEU A 214 -4.93 -8.65 -40.39
C LEU A 214 -5.85 -9.88 -40.25
N GLU A 215 -5.92 -10.51 -39.08
CA GLU A 215 -6.68 -11.75 -38.83
C GLU A 215 -7.90 -11.59 -37.91
N GLY A 216 -8.37 -10.36 -37.67
CA GLY A 216 -9.69 -10.12 -37.05
C GLY A 216 -9.85 -10.59 -35.60
N ARG A 217 -8.80 -11.11 -34.96
CA ARG A 217 -8.77 -11.38 -33.52
C ARG A 217 -8.33 -10.11 -32.80
N VAL A 218 -9.31 -9.33 -32.34
CA VAL A 218 -9.06 -8.26 -31.36
C VAL A 218 -8.61 -8.93 -30.06
N GLN A 219 -7.30 -9.17 -29.92
CA GLN A 219 -6.74 -9.44 -28.61
C GLN A 219 -6.86 -8.13 -27.83
N LEU A 220 -7.82 -8.09 -26.89
CA LEU A 220 -7.92 -7.07 -25.86
C LEU A 220 -6.63 -7.11 -25.03
N LEU A 221 -5.59 -6.45 -25.54
CA LEU A 221 -4.35 -6.28 -24.79
C LEU A 221 -4.71 -5.52 -23.51
N PRO A 222 -4.33 -6.02 -22.32
CA PRO A 222 -4.62 -5.33 -21.08
C PRO A 222 -4.00 -3.93 -21.18
N LYS A 223 -4.77 -2.90 -20.78
CA LYS A 223 -4.26 -1.51 -20.69
C LYS A 223 -3.09 -1.36 -19.70
N LEU A 224 -2.75 -2.43 -19.00
CA LEU A 224 -1.74 -2.54 -17.96
C LEU A 224 -0.42 -3.02 -18.53
N ARG A 225 0.69 -2.48 -18.02
CA ARG A 225 2.03 -3.00 -18.29
C ARG A 225 2.49 -3.88 -17.13
N LYS A 226 3.13 -5.00 -17.45
CA LYS A 226 3.87 -5.80 -16.47
C LYS A 226 5.19 -5.08 -16.18
N VAL A 227 5.42 -4.77 -14.92
CA VAL A 227 6.58 -4.07 -14.39
C VAL A 227 7.25 -4.98 -13.39
N GLN A 228 8.57 -5.16 -13.52
CA GLN A 228 9.38 -5.89 -12.56
C GLN A 228 10.20 -4.90 -11.74
N LEU A 229 10.04 -4.95 -10.43
CA LEU A 229 10.86 -4.20 -9.48
C LEU A 229 11.97 -5.13 -9.01
N THR A 230 13.23 -4.71 -9.16
CA THR A 230 14.38 -5.38 -8.57
C THR A 230 15.09 -4.45 -7.59
N MET A 231 15.42 -4.94 -6.41
CA MET A 231 16.26 -4.25 -5.43
C MET A 231 17.50 -5.11 -5.23
N GLU A 232 18.66 -4.56 -5.55
CA GLU A 232 19.93 -5.28 -5.52
C GLU A 232 20.97 -4.45 -4.78
N GLU A 233 21.66 -5.10 -3.86
CA GLU A 233 22.75 -4.48 -3.13
C GLU A 233 24.08 -4.64 -3.89
N ILE A 234 24.76 -3.52 -4.18
CA ILE A 234 25.96 -3.51 -5.04
C ILE A 234 27.27 -3.31 -4.24
N GLY A 235 27.15 -2.96 -2.95
CA GLY A 235 28.32 -2.75 -2.09
C GLY A 235 29.12 -4.04 -1.83
N LEU A 236 30.45 -3.92 -1.67
CA LEU A 236 31.35 -5.03 -1.35
C LEU A 236 31.37 -5.40 0.15
N TYR A 237 30.94 -4.49 1.03
CA TYR A 237 31.07 -4.65 2.49
C TYR A 237 29.90 -5.41 3.10
N LEU A 238 30.13 -6.07 4.25
CA LEU A 238 29.09 -6.73 5.04
C LEU A 238 28.07 -5.69 5.52
N LYS A 239 26.78 -5.91 5.22
CA LYS A 239 25.71 -4.98 5.58
C LYS A 239 25.00 -5.43 6.84
N SER A 240 24.67 -4.47 7.70
CA SER A 240 23.97 -4.72 8.94
C SER A 240 23.02 -3.59 9.34
N GLY A 241 21.89 -4.02 9.89
CA GLY A 241 21.07 -3.24 10.79
C GLY A 241 20.08 -2.33 10.10
N PHE A 242 19.30 -2.84 9.14
CA PHE A 242 18.04 -2.22 8.76
C PHE A 242 16.96 -3.26 8.47
N SER A 243 15.72 -2.91 8.77
CA SER A 243 14.54 -3.74 8.54
C SER A 243 13.66 -3.11 7.48
N ILE A 244 13.22 -3.87 6.49
CA ILE A 244 12.28 -3.44 5.45
C ILE A 244 10.89 -4.02 5.77
N TYR A 245 9.90 -3.15 5.93
CA TYR A 245 8.51 -3.55 6.15
C TYR A 245 7.75 -3.73 4.84
N PHE A 246 7.90 -2.77 3.93
CA PHE A 246 7.26 -2.78 2.61
C PHE A 246 7.91 -1.79 1.65
N ILE A 247 7.74 -2.06 0.35
CA ILE A 247 8.02 -1.12 -0.73
C ILE A 247 6.67 -0.63 -1.27
N ASP A 248 6.52 0.68 -1.42
CA ASP A 248 5.26 1.30 -1.81
C ASP A 248 5.43 2.00 -3.17
N ILE A 249 4.56 1.63 -4.11
CA ILE A 249 4.43 2.27 -5.41
C ILE A 249 3.10 3.02 -5.38
N SER A 250 3.19 4.32 -5.15
CA SER A 250 2.02 5.17 -5.00
C SER A 250 1.89 6.17 -6.14
N GLN A 251 0.69 6.70 -6.32
CA GLN A 251 0.52 7.92 -7.12
C GLN A 251 1.32 9.08 -6.49
N PRO A 252 1.69 10.08 -7.31
CA PRO A 252 2.23 11.34 -6.81
C PRO A 252 1.35 11.92 -5.70
N THR A 253 1.99 12.40 -4.65
CA THR A 253 1.33 12.99 -3.47
C THR A 253 1.85 14.41 -3.27
N LEU A 254 1.03 15.27 -2.69
CA LEU A 254 1.42 16.64 -2.37
C LEU A 254 2.70 16.71 -1.52
N LEU A 255 2.85 15.84 -0.50
CA LEU A 255 4.07 15.80 0.31
C LEU A 255 5.34 15.58 -0.51
N TYR A 256 5.33 14.53 -1.33
CA TYR A 256 6.53 14.09 -2.00
C TYR A 256 6.82 14.86 -3.28
N ASN A 257 5.80 15.36 -3.97
CA ASN A 257 5.96 16.00 -5.27
C ASN A 257 5.89 17.53 -5.17
N ASP A 258 4.99 18.10 -4.37
CA ASP A 258 4.86 19.56 -4.26
C ASP A 258 5.83 20.12 -3.21
N TYR A 259 5.96 19.44 -2.07
CA TYR A 259 6.84 19.85 -0.98
C TYR A 259 8.21 19.18 -0.99
N ASP A 260 8.49 18.31 -1.96
CA ASP A 260 9.77 17.61 -2.10
C ASP A 260 10.26 17.00 -0.78
N LEU A 261 9.36 16.28 -0.11
CA LEU A 261 9.69 15.56 1.12
C LEU A 261 10.71 14.45 0.83
N MET A 262 11.75 14.33 1.65
CA MET A 262 12.69 13.23 1.57
C MET A 262 12.15 11.99 2.31
N TYR A 263 11.83 12.16 3.59
CA TYR A 263 11.19 11.12 4.40
C TYR A 263 10.37 11.71 5.53
N TYR A 264 9.51 10.89 6.12
CA TYR A 264 8.98 11.13 7.46
C TYR A 264 9.26 9.94 8.38
N THR A 265 9.29 10.21 9.69
CA THR A 265 9.63 9.20 10.71
C THR A 265 8.59 9.13 11.83
N VAL A 266 8.50 7.97 12.46
CA VAL A 266 7.68 7.63 13.64
C VAL A 266 8.57 6.92 14.67
N LYS A 267 8.50 7.30 15.95
CA LYS A 267 9.28 6.68 17.05
C LYS A 267 8.71 5.31 17.46
N GLU A 268 8.65 4.40 16.50
CA GLU A 268 8.21 3.02 16.68
C GLU A 268 8.89 2.15 15.64
N THR A 269 9.16 0.89 15.99
CA THR A 269 9.81 -0.11 15.13
C THR A 269 9.02 -1.42 15.05
N ASN A 270 7.94 -1.57 15.82
CA ASN A 270 7.12 -2.76 15.76
C ASN A 270 6.32 -2.81 14.45
N TYR A 271 6.59 -3.85 13.64
CA TYR A 271 5.97 -4.06 12.34
C TYR A 271 4.42 -4.07 12.39
N LYS A 272 3.82 -4.44 13.53
CA LYS A 272 2.36 -4.54 13.69
C LYS A 272 1.63 -3.22 13.41
N TYR A 273 2.29 -2.09 13.64
CA TYR A 273 1.72 -0.77 13.37
C TYR A 273 1.86 -0.34 11.91
N PHE A 274 2.78 -0.94 11.16
CA PHE A 274 3.12 -0.52 9.79
C PHE A 274 2.64 -1.49 8.70
N VAL A 275 2.44 -2.76 9.06
CA VAL A 275 2.02 -3.83 8.15
C VAL A 275 0.54 -4.14 8.37
N ASN A 276 -0.31 -3.63 7.48
CA ASN A 276 -1.71 -4.04 7.40
C ASN A 276 -1.83 -5.45 6.79
N ILE A 277 -2.23 -6.43 7.59
CA ILE A 277 -2.35 -7.84 7.18
C ILE A 277 -3.45 -8.03 6.14
N LEU A 278 -4.60 -7.35 6.30
CA LEU A 278 -5.72 -7.47 5.37
C LEU A 278 -5.29 -6.96 3.99
N LEU A 279 -4.57 -5.84 3.96
CA LEU A 279 -4.01 -5.29 2.74
C LEU A 279 -2.91 -6.20 2.15
N LYS A 280 -2.05 -6.79 3.00
CA LYS A 280 -1.03 -7.78 2.58
C LYS A 280 -1.68 -8.99 1.90
N ASN A 281 -2.68 -9.59 2.54
CA ASN A 281 -3.40 -10.75 2.00
C ASN A 281 -4.13 -10.38 0.69
N LEU A 282 -4.75 -9.20 0.63
CA LEU A 282 -5.41 -8.70 -0.57
C LEU A 282 -4.43 -8.51 -1.73
N TYR A 283 -3.27 -7.88 -1.52
CA TYR A 283 -2.27 -7.73 -2.58
C TYR A 283 -1.66 -9.06 -3.00
N LYS A 284 -1.49 -10.00 -2.06
CA LYS A 284 -1.02 -11.35 -2.37
C LYS A 284 -2.02 -12.09 -3.27
N ALA A 285 -3.31 -12.04 -2.95
CA ALA A 285 -4.36 -12.59 -3.79
C ALA A 285 -4.41 -11.91 -5.17
N LEU A 286 -4.35 -10.57 -5.19
CA LEU A 286 -4.40 -9.79 -6.42
C LEU A 286 -3.22 -10.11 -7.35
N ASN A 287 -1.99 -10.12 -6.84
CA ASN A 287 -0.81 -10.48 -7.65
C ASN A 287 -0.92 -11.90 -8.19
N PHE A 288 -1.33 -12.87 -7.37
CA PHE A 288 -1.46 -14.26 -7.81
C PHE A 288 -2.47 -14.41 -8.97
N VAL A 289 -3.62 -13.74 -8.86
CA VAL A 289 -4.65 -13.74 -9.91
C VAL A 289 -4.16 -13.02 -11.17
N GLN A 290 -3.56 -11.83 -11.02
CA GLN A 290 -3.04 -11.03 -12.15
C GLN A 290 -1.88 -11.74 -12.87
N ASN A 291 -1.04 -12.49 -12.16
CA ASN A 291 0.06 -13.27 -12.74
C ASN A 291 -0.36 -14.67 -13.20
N GLY A 292 -1.66 -14.96 -13.27
CA GLY A 292 -2.16 -16.21 -13.84
C GLY A 292 -1.86 -17.46 -13.02
N GLY A 293 -1.60 -17.31 -11.72
CA GLY A 293 -1.26 -18.41 -10.82
C GLY A 293 0.19 -18.90 -10.90
N CYS A 294 1.05 -18.23 -11.68
CA CYS A 294 2.47 -18.54 -11.73
C CYS A 294 3.22 -17.88 -10.56
N PRO A 295 4.22 -18.56 -9.95
CA PRO A 295 5.15 -17.91 -9.03
C PRO A 295 5.97 -16.84 -9.74
N ASP A 296 6.45 -15.83 -8.99
CA ASP A 296 7.15 -14.63 -9.49
C ASP A 296 8.59 -14.93 -10.03
N ASP A 297 8.83 -16.14 -10.56
CA ASP A 297 10.13 -16.52 -11.14
C ASP A 297 10.30 -15.93 -12.55
N PRO A 298 11.33 -15.08 -12.79
CA PRO A 298 11.61 -14.52 -14.11
C PRO A 298 11.97 -15.58 -15.17
N ASN A 299 12.34 -16.80 -14.77
CA ASN A 299 12.67 -17.89 -15.69
C ASN A 299 11.45 -18.70 -16.14
N ILE A 300 10.32 -18.58 -15.44
CA ILE A 300 9.06 -19.18 -15.85
C ILE A 300 8.38 -18.16 -16.74
N GLN A 301 8.53 -18.33 -18.06
CA GLN A 301 7.72 -17.62 -19.03
C GLN A 301 6.25 -17.98 -18.78
N CYS A 302 5.54 -17.12 -18.05
CA CYS A 302 4.09 -17.11 -18.13
C CYS A 302 3.74 -17.06 -19.61
N VAL A 303 2.92 -18.01 -20.07
CA VAL A 303 2.36 -17.95 -21.42
C VAL A 303 1.76 -16.54 -21.59
N PRO A 304 2.13 -15.77 -22.64
CA PRO A 304 1.48 -14.51 -22.92
C PRO A 304 -0.02 -14.80 -23.02
N ASN A 305 -0.85 -14.11 -22.24
CA ASN A 305 -2.34 -14.21 -22.18
C ASN A 305 -2.97 -14.85 -20.92
N TYR A 306 -2.25 -15.07 -19.82
CA TYR A 306 -2.84 -15.60 -18.57
C TYR A 306 -3.26 -14.54 -17.52
N TYR A 307 -3.40 -13.26 -17.90
CA TYR A 307 -3.84 -12.21 -16.99
C TYR A 307 -5.24 -12.53 -16.42
N GLY A 308 -5.37 -12.54 -15.09
CA GLY A 308 -6.62 -12.87 -14.43
C GLY A 308 -6.96 -14.37 -14.38
N GLY A 309 -6.07 -15.24 -14.86
CA GLY A 309 -6.28 -16.69 -14.89
C GLY A 309 -6.11 -17.40 -13.54
N GLY A 310 -5.38 -16.80 -12.59
CA GLY A 310 -5.08 -17.44 -11.31
C GLY A 310 -6.32 -17.64 -10.42
N ASP A 311 -6.28 -18.66 -9.58
CA ASP A 311 -7.27 -18.92 -8.54
C ASP A 311 -6.66 -18.64 -7.15
N PRO A 312 -7.09 -17.59 -6.44
CA PRO A 312 -6.49 -17.21 -5.17
C PRO A 312 -6.70 -18.25 -4.05
N PHE A 313 -7.67 -19.17 -4.20
CA PHE A 313 -7.88 -20.24 -3.21
C PHE A 313 -6.73 -21.27 -3.19
N VAL A 314 -5.97 -21.39 -4.28
CA VAL A 314 -4.79 -22.28 -4.38
C VAL A 314 -3.71 -21.91 -3.37
N ILE A 315 -3.57 -20.61 -3.06
CA ILE A 315 -2.59 -20.11 -2.08
C ILE A 315 -3.22 -19.80 -0.72
N SER A 316 -4.39 -20.36 -0.42
CA SER A 316 -5.11 -20.21 0.85
C SER A 316 -4.21 -20.42 2.08
N ASN A 317 -3.38 -21.46 2.05
CA ASN A 317 -2.45 -21.81 3.12
C ASN A 317 -1.31 -20.79 3.34
N ARG A 318 -1.12 -19.84 2.41
CA ARG A 318 -0.05 -18.82 2.46
C ARG A 318 -0.55 -17.46 2.98
N TYR A 319 -1.82 -17.33 3.31
CA TYR A 319 -2.38 -16.11 3.89
C TYR A 319 -2.23 -16.09 5.41
N HIS A 320 -2.08 -14.89 5.97
CA HIS A 320 -1.88 -14.70 7.40
C HIS A 320 -3.24 -14.60 8.12
N LYS A 321 -3.29 -15.12 9.35
CA LYS A 321 -4.46 -15.02 10.22
C LYS A 321 -4.40 -13.72 11.02
N LEU A 322 -5.56 -13.15 11.37
CA LEU A 322 -5.63 -11.92 12.19
C LEU A 322 -5.19 -12.14 13.64
N GLN A 323 -5.37 -13.36 14.15
CA GLN A 323 -5.03 -13.76 15.53
C GLN A 323 -3.54 -13.56 15.84
N ASP A 324 -2.66 -13.66 14.83
CA ASP A 324 -1.21 -13.53 14.99
C ASP A 324 -0.76 -12.12 15.41
N CYS A 325 -1.63 -11.10 15.30
CA CYS A 325 -1.26 -9.70 15.54
C CYS A 325 -1.86 -9.05 16.79
N THR A 326 -2.95 -9.56 17.34
CA THR A 326 -3.63 -8.93 18.49
C THR A 326 -3.02 -9.22 19.85
N GLY A 327 -2.00 -10.08 19.94
CA GLY A 327 -1.06 -10.17 21.08
C GLY A 327 -1.61 -10.73 22.40
N ASP A 328 -2.83 -10.43 22.78
CA ASP A 328 -3.40 -10.77 24.08
C ASP A 328 -4.83 -11.28 23.93
N SER A 329 -4.99 -12.60 23.88
CA SER A 329 -6.13 -13.35 24.42
C SER A 329 -5.89 -14.83 24.21
N GLU A 330 -5.66 -15.56 25.31
CA GLU A 330 -6.08 -16.95 25.43
C GLU A 330 -7.60 -17.01 25.27
N LEU A 331 -8.08 -16.99 24.03
CA LEU A 331 -9.47 -17.30 23.70
C LEU A 331 -9.46 -18.71 23.10
N SER A 332 -9.91 -19.64 23.94
CA SER A 332 -10.42 -20.99 23.66
C SER A 332 -10.29 -21.49 22.22
N GLN A 333 -9.63 -22.64 22.08
CA GLN A 333 -9.47 -23.43 20.86
C GLN A 333 -10.78 -24.03 20.29
N ASP A 334 -11.95 -23.47 20.59
CA ASP A 334 -13.26 -24.03 20.20
C ASP A 334 -13.91 -23.27 19.02
N SER A 335 -13.19 -23.15 17.91
CA SER A 335 -13.85 -22.93 16.62
C SER A 335 -13.26 -23.85 15.56
N VAL A 336 -13.88 -25.02 15.42
CA VAL A 336 -13.70 -25.90 14.27
C VAL A 336 -14.14 -25.12 13.03
N SER A 337 -13.18 -24.60 12.26
CA SER A 337 -13.46 -24.05 10.95
C SER A 337 -13.89 -25.20 10.04
N LEU A 338 -15.14 -25.19 9.57
CA LEU A 338 -15.58 -26.07 8.49
C LEU A 338 -14.62 -25.93 7.29
N PRO A 339 -14.22 -27.05 6.67
CA PRO A 339 -13.38 -27.00 5.47
C PRO A 339 -14.24 -26.50 4.31
N GLY A 340 -14.13 -25.21 3.95
CA GLY A 340 -14.81 -24.69 2.76
C GLY A 340 -15.00 -23.18 2.64
N THR A 341 -14.91 -22.40 3.72
CA THR A 341 -15.21 -20.95 3.66
C THR A 341 -14.06 -20.10 4.21
N PHE A 342 -13.12 -19.76 3.34
CA PHE A 342 -11.98 -18.88 3.64
C PHE A 342 -12.40 -17.42 3.95
N SER A 343 -13.70 -17.09 3.91
CA SER A 343 -14.21 -15.71 4.12
C SER A 343 -14.82 -15.44 5.50
N GLY A 344 -14.65 -16.33 6.48
CA GLY A 344 -15.25 -16.21 7.82
C GLY A 344 -14.32 -15.54 8.84
N TYR A 345 -13.90 -14.29 8.62
CA TYR A 345 -13.35 -13.53 9.75
C TYR A 345 -14.50 -13.23 10.71
N ASP A 346 -14.33 -13.57 11.99
CA ASP A 346 -15.23 -13.08 13.04
C ASP A 346 -15.21 -11.55 12.99
N GLU A 347 -16.40 -10.96 12.81
CA GLU A 347 -16.59 -9.52 12.68
C GLU A 347 -16.03 -8.76 13.88
N LYS A 348 -16.14 -9.34 15.08
CA LYS A 348 -15.58 -8.73 16.30
C LYS A 348 -14.06 -8.67 16.25
N LEU A 349 -13.41 -9.76 15.84
CA LEU A 349 -11.95 -9.82 15.67
C LEU A 349 -11.48 -8.87 14.58
N LEU A 350 -12.21 -8.77 13.46
CA LEU A 350 -11.91 -7.86 12.37
C LEU A 350 -11.94 -6.40 12.82
N MET A 351 -12.99 -5.99 13.53
CA MET A 351 -13.12 -4.61 14.01
C MET A 351 -12.10 -4.30 15.10
N LYS A 352 -11.83 -5.23 16.03
CA LYS A 352 -10.76 -5.07 17.03
C LYS A 352 -9.39 -4.86 16.38
N TYR A 353 -9.07 -5.63 15.34
CA TYR A 353 -7.84 -5.44 14.56
C TYR A 353 -7.82 -4.08 13.84
N ALA A 354 -8.94 -3.70 13.22
CA ALA A 354 -9.05 -2.44 12.51
C ALA A 354 -8.86 -1.24 13.45
N ASP A 355 -9.48 -1.26 14.63
CA ASP A 355 -9.32 -0.22 15.64
C ASP A 355 -7.86 -0.12 16.10
N PHE A 356 -7.23 -1.26 16.41
CA PHE A 356 -5.80 -1.29 16.74
C PHE A 356 -4.93 -0.63 15.65
N TYR A 357 -5.14 -1.02 14.39
CA TYR A 357 -4.29 -0.57 13.29
C TYR A 357 -4.54 0.90 12.91
N TYR A 358 -5.79 1.32 12.72
CA TYR A 358 -6.12 2.67 12.26
C TYR A 358 -6.08 3.70 13.39
N ASN A 359 -6.54 3.37 14.60
CA ASN A 359 -6.62 4.29 15.73
C ASN A 359 -5.39 4.28 16.65
N SER A 360 -4.26 3.71 16.20
CA SER A 360 -3.01 3.69 16.97
C SER A 360 -2.55 5.08 17.45
N LYS A 361 -1.82 5.13 18.58
CA LYS A 361 -1.25 6.36 19.16
C LYS A 361 -0.23 7.06 18.26
N PHE A 362 0.42 6.33 17.36
CA PHE A 362 1.48 6.83 16.48
C PHE A 362 0.98 7.65 15.27
N LYS A 363 0.36 8.81 15.55
CA LYS A 363 -0.18 9.73 14.53
C LYS A 363 0.77 10.87 14.19
N LYS A 364 1.53 11.33 15.19
CA LYS A 364 2.52 12.41 15.03
C LYS A 364 3.73 11.90 14.23
N ARG A 365 4.25 12.75 13.35
CA ARG A 365 5.37 12.43 12.44
C ARG A 365 6.34 13.59 12.39
N TYR A 366 7.62 13.26 12.32
CA TYR A 366 8.64 14.23 11.98
C TYR A 366 8.93 14.16 10.49
N PHE A 367 8.94 15.31 9.81
CA PHE A 367 9.12 15.43 8.37
C PHE A 367 10.50 16.00 8.05
N LYS A 368 11.23 15.35 7.13
CA LYS A 368 12.49 15.86 6.60
C LYS A 368 12.33 16.21 5.13
N PHE A 369 12.48 17.50 4.83
CA PHE A 369 12.44 18.05 3.47
C PHE A 369 13.84 18.15 2.88
N THR A 370 13.93 18.11 1.55
CA THR A 370 15.19 18.35 0.81
C THR A 370 15.67 19.79 0.97
N THR A 371 14.74 20.76 0.99
CA THR A 371 15.06 22.19 1.05
C THR A 371 14.37 22.90 2.23
N ILE A 372 15.03 23.92 2.75
CA ILE A 372 14.48 24.80 3.80
C ILE A 372 13.26 25.58 3.30
N TYR A 373 13.26 25.95 2.01
CA TYR A 373 12.14 26.66 1.39
C TYR A 373 10.84 25.86 1.47
N GLN A 374 10.88 24.60 1.05
CA GLN A 374 9.71 23.72 1.09
C GLN A 374 9.25 23.43 2.51
N ARG A 375 10.20 23.24 3.44
CA ARG A 375 9.89 23.13 4.87
C ARG A 375 9.10 24.34 5.38
N ARG A 376 9.52 25.56 5.06
CA ARG A 376 8.82 26.79 5.46
C ARG A 376 7.43 26.87 4.86
N GLN A 377 7.27 26.56 3.57
CA GLN A 377 5.95 26.52 2.94
C GLN A 377 5.01 25.52 3.61
N PHE A 378 5.53 24.34 3.96
CA PHE A 378 4.75 23.31 4.65
C PHE A 378 4.30 23.81 6.03
N ILE A 379 5.22 24.36 6.82
CA ILE A 379 4.90 24.90 8.16
C ILE A 379 3.88 26.04 8.07
N ASN A 380 4.04 26.96 7.12
CA ASN A 380 3.10 28.07 6.94
C ASN A 380 1.68 27.57 6.61
N ARG A 381 1.57 26.51 5.81
CA ARG A 381 0.27 25.97 5.39
C ARG A 381 -0.37 25.09 6.47
N PHE A 382 0.40 24.18 7.05
CA PHE A 382 -0.11 23.11 7.89
C PHE A 382 0.17 23.26 9.38
N GLY A 383 1.13 24.10 9.78
CA GLY A 383 1.57 24.25 11.17
C GLY A 383 2.93 23.60 11.45
N ASP A 384 3.46 23.84 12.63
CA ASP A 384 4.79 23.35 13.02
C ASP A 384 4.71 21.89 13.51
N PHE A 385 5.38 20.99 12.78
CA PHE A 385 5.43 19.57 13.11
C PHE A 385 6.57 19.21 14.06
N GLU A 386 7.61 20.04 14.20
CA GLU A 386 8.73 19.76 15.10
C GLU A 386 8.31 19.93 16.56
N MET A 387 7.51 20.96 16.83
CA MET A 387 6.94 21.18 18.16
C MET A 387 5.99 20.06 18.54
N ASP A 388 5.05 19.69 17.66
CA ASP A 388 4.11 18.58 17.90
C ASP A 388 4.84 17.27 18.25
N TRP A 389 5.97 17.04 17.58
CA TRP A 389 6.84 15.87 17.77
C TRP A 389 7.65 15.92 19.06
N ASN A 390 8.04 17.11 19.50
CA ASN A 390 8.73 17.30 20.78
C ASN A 390 7.77 17.19 21.96
N ASP A 391 6.57 17.75 21.85
CA ASP A 391 5.50 17.65 22.85
C ASP A 391 5.12 16.19 23.13
N SER A 392 5.13 15.31 22.12
CA SER A 392 4.91 13.86 22.35
C SER A 392 5.97 13.17 23.20
N ASN A 393 7.13 13.80 23.42
CA ASN A 393 8.17 13.26 24.31
C ASN A 393 8.04 13.78 25.74
N GLU A 394 7.22 14.80 25.98
CA GLU A 394 7.10 15.47 27.27
C GLU A 394 5.76 15.18 27.99
N GLU A 395 4.88 14.36 27.40
CA GLU A 395 3.59 13.97 28.03
C GLU A 395 3.71 12.99 29.22
N GLU A 396 4.90 12.84 29.83
CA GLU A 396 5.10 12.17 31.13
C GLU A 396 5.55 13.12 32.27
N GLY A 397 5.63 14.44 32.04
CA GLY A 397 6.08 15.40 33.07
C GLY A 397 5.18 16.61 33.21
N ASP A 398 4.67 16.83 34.42
CA ASP A 398 3.79 17.92 34.86
C ASP A 398 4.14 19.35 34.36
N SER A 399 3.07 20.12 34.17
CA SER A 399 3.00 21.59 34.28
C SER A 399 3.82 22.44 33.28
N LYS A 400 3.22 22.77 32.14
CA LYS A 400 3.52 24.02 31.43
C LYS A 400 2.33 24.97 31.49
N SER A 401 2.60 26.22 31.83
CA SER A 401 1.63 27.27 32.14
C SER A 401 0.72 27.62 30.95
N PRO A 402 -0.53 28.06 31.19
CA PRO A 402 -1.53 28.31 30.14
C PRO A 402 -1.19 29.47 29.18
N GLU A 403 -0.22 30.32 29.54
CA GLU A 403 0.04 31.60 28.86
C GLU A 403 1.05 31.50 27.69
N ALA A 404 1.75 30.37 27.53
CA ALA A 404 2.65 30.12 26.39
C ALA A 404 1.97 29.43 25.18
N LEU A 405 0.69 29.06 25.31
CA LEU A 405 -0.05 28.25 24.32
C LEU A 405 -0.76 29.07 23.23
N THR A 406 -0.71 30.41 23.26
CA THR A 406 -1.60 31.27 22.48
C THR A 406 -1.16 31.62 21.06
N HIS A 407 0.00 31.19 20.57
CA HIS A 407 0.41 31.49 19.18
C HIS A 407 1.05 30.36 18.36
N VAL A 408 0.97 29.09 18.78
CA VAL A 408 1.63 28.00 18.05
C VAL A 408 0.62 27.09 17.37
N ARG A 409 0.58 27.13 16.04
CA ARG A 409 -0.33 26.31 15.22
C ARG A 409 0.23 24.88 15.11
N ARG A 410 -0.37 23.95 15.86
CA ARG A 410 -0.12 22.50 15.71
C ARG A 410 -0.24 22.06 14.26
N CYS A 411 0.57 21.09 13.86
CA CYS A 411 0.53 20.50 12.53
C CYS A 411 -0.82 19.82 12.29
N SER A 412 -1.54 20.34 11.30
CA SER A 412 -2.85 19.87 10.86
C SER A 412 -2.78 18.94 9.66
N TYR A 413 -1.57 18.64 9.16
CA TYR A 413 -1.35 17.73 8.05
C TYR A 413 -1.66 16.29 8.49
N ASP A 414 -2.82 15.78 8.08
CA ASP A 414 -3.32 14.42 8.41
C ASP A 414 -3.46 14.20 9.91
N LYS A 415 -4.38 14.97 10.51
CA LYS A 415 -4.73 14.93 11.95
C LYS A 415 -5.03 13.52 12.47
N GLU A 416 -5.61 12.67 11.63
CA GLU A 416 -6.01 11.31 12.00
C GLU A 416 -4.87 10.30 11.84
N GLY A 417 -3.78 10.66 11.15
CA GLY A 417 -2.63 9.80 10.90
C GLY A 417 -2.95 8.63 9.97
N LEU A 418 -3.94 8.78 9.08
CA LEU A 418 -4.43 7.71 8.22
C LEU A 418 -3.74 7.66 6.87
N LYS A 419 -3.22 8.80 6.38
CA LYS A 419 -2.74 8.92 4.99
C LYS A 419 -1.67 7.87 4.62
N TRP A 420 -0.81 7.47 5.56
CA TRP A 420 0.22 6.46 5.28
C TRP A 420 -0.24 5.00 5.47
N LYS A 421 -1.32 4.81 6.24
CA LYS A 421 -1.87 3.50 6.62
C LYS A 421 -2.73 2.88 5.55
N ILE A 422 -3.30 3.71 4.67
CA ILE A 422 -4.15 3.29 3.56
C ILE A 422 -3.49 3.67 2.24
N PRO A 423 -3.68 2.89 1.16
CA PRO A 423 -3.38 3.35 -0.18
C PRO A 423 -4.29 4.55 -0.44
N ILE A 424 -3.72 5.72 -0.74
CA ILE A 424 -4.52 6.93 -1.01
C ILE A 424 -4.60 7.22 -2.51
N VAL A 425 -5.77 7.66 -2.95
CA VAL A 425 -5.93 8.37 -4.22
C VAL A 425 -6.14 9.83 -3.86
N GLY A 426 -5.05 10.60 -3.95
CA GLY A 426 -5.04 12.03 -3.69
C GLY A 426 -4.82 12.44 -2.24
N GLU A 427 -5.09 13.71 -1.96
CA GLU A 427 -5.23 14.17 -0.58
C GLU A 427 -6.63 13.84 -0.09
N LEU A 428 -6.76 12.83 0.78
CA LEU A 428 -7.97 12.65 1.57
C LEU A 428 -8.23 13.86 2.46
#